data_AF-A0A961DGX7-F1
#
_entry.id   AF-A0A961DGX7-F1
#
_cell.length_a   1.000
_cell.length_b   1.000
_cell.length_c   1.000
_cell.angle_alpha   90.00
_cell.angle_beta   90.00
_cell.angle_gamma   90.00
#
_symmetry.space_group_name_H-M   'P 1'
#
loop_
_entity.id
_entity.type
_entity.pdbx_description
1 polymer ?
#
loop_
_entity_poly.entity_id
_entity_poly.type
_entity_poly.pdbx_seq_one_letter_code
_entity_poly.pdbx_strand_id
1 'polypeptide(L)' 'MHIGLVGLGRMGSNMRTRLQQHDITVTGYDTNPDVTDVSSLGDLVKALPTPRIVWVMVPAGDITHSVIKELVGLMA' A
#
# COMPACT_ATOMS: atom_id res chain seq x y z
N MET A 1 -9.76 9.29 -6.97
CA MET A 1 -9.65 7.88 -6.51
C MET A 1 -8.53 7.81 -5.48
N HIS A 2 -8.63 6.94 -4.47
CA HIS A 2 -7.60 6.80 -3.42
C HIS A 2 -7.19 5.33 -3.29
N ILE A 3 -5.90 5.06 -3.45
CA ILE A 3 -5.32 3.72 -3.42
C ILE A 3 -4.29 3.63 -2.29
N GLY A 4 -4.31 2.52 -1.56
CA GLY A 4 -3.22 2.13 -0.68
C GLY A 4 -2.16 1.36 -1.45
N LEU A 5 -0.88 1.72 -1.33
CA LEU A 5 0.21 1.01 -1.99
C LEU A 5 1.11 0.33 -0.95
N VAL A 6 1.26 -0.98 -1.02
CA VAL A 6 2.13 -1.76 -0.12
C VAL A 6 3.40 -2.15 -0.86
N GLY A 7 4.55 -1.72 -0.36
CA GLY A 7 5.85 -1.87 -1.01
C GLY A 7 6.20 -0.63 -1.82
N LEU A 8 7.13 0.17 -1.28
CA LEU A 8 7.61 1.44 -1.81
C LEU A 8 9.11 1.40 -2.15
N GLY A 9 9.66 0.21 -2.41
CA GLY A 9 10.96 0.06 -3.06
C GLY A 9 11.01 0.74 -4.44
N ARG A 10 12.07 0.52 -5.22
CA ARG A 10 12.28 1.24 -6.50
C ARG A 10 11.05 1.25 -7.43
N MET A 11 10.40 0.10 -7.61
CA MET A 11 9.19 0.02 -8.46
C MET A 11 7.96 0.68 -7.82
N GLY A 12 7.74 0.48 -6.52
CA GLY A 12 6.59 1.04 -5.81
C GLY A 12 6.63 2.57 -5.73
N SER A 13 7.80 3.14 -5.42
CA SER A 13 8.00 4.59 -5.42
C SER A 13 7.71 5.21 -6.80
N ASN A 14 8.22 4.61 -7.88
CA ASN A 14 7.92 5.07 -9.24
C ASN A 14 6.43 4.96 -9.58
N MET A 15 5.76 3.88 -9.13
CA MET A 15 4.32 3.71 -9.34
C MET A 15 3.51 4.77 -8.60
N ARG A 16 3.86 5.05 -7.33
CA ARG A 16 3.23 6.12 -6.55
C ARG A 16 3.28 7.45 -7.30
N THR A 17 4.47 7.84 -7.76
CA THR A 17 4.64 9.08 -8.55
C THR A 17 3.80 9.06 -9.81
N ARG A 18 3.79 7.95 -10.56
CA ARG A 18 3.00 7.82 -11.79
C ARG A 18 1.49 7.94 -11.55
N LEU A 19 0.99 7.36 -10.46
CA LEU A 19 -0.43 7.45 -10.07
C LEU A 19 -0.80 8.88 -9.66
N GLN A 20 0.04 9.53 -8.86
CA GLN A 20 -0.16 10.91 -8.42
C GLN A 20 -0.17 11.89 -9.61
N GLN A 21 0.64 11.65 -10.65
CA GLN A 21 0.63 12.43 -11.90
C GLN A 21 -0.70 12.33 -12.68
N HIS A 22 -1.55 11.36 -12.36
CA HIS A 22 -2.89 11.18 -12.96
C HIS A 22 -4.00 11.47 -11.94
N ASP A 23 -3.74 12.34 -10.97
CA ASP A 23 -4.70 12.77 -9.94
C ASP A 23 -5.27 11.63 -9.08
N ILE A 24 -4.52 10.53 -8.94
CA ILE A 24 -4.84 9.43 -8.04
C ILE A 24 -4.10 9.66 -6.72
N THR A 25 -4.87 9.82 -5.64
CA THR A 25 -4.32 9.90 -4.28
C THR A 25 -3.75 8.55 -3.88
N VAL A 26 -2.53 8.55 -3.35
CA VAL A 26 -1.85 7.32 -2.89
C VAL A 26 -1.42 7.51 -1.44
N THR A 27 -1.74 6.55 -0.59
CA THR A 27 -1.13 6.39 0.74
C THR A 27 -0.27 5.13 0.68
N GLY A 28 1.01 5.24 1.05
CA GLY A 28 1.97 4.16 0.94
C GLY A 28 2.35 3.54 2.29
N TYR A 29 2.52 2.22 2.32
CA TYR A 29 3.14 1.49 3.42
C TYR A 29 4.38 0.71 2.94
N ASP A 30 5.48 0.81 3.67
CA ASP A 30 6.67 -0.02 3.52
C ASP A 30 7.32 -0.31 4.88
N THR A 31 8.08 -1.39 4.95
CA THR A 31 8.94 -1.72 6.10
C THR A 31 10.08 -0.72 6.31
N ASN A 32 10.50 -0.02 5.25
CA ASN A 32 11.50 1.04 5.33
C ASN A 32 10.84 2.35 5.81
N PRO A 33 11.21 2.85 7.00
CA PRO A 33 10.62 4.06 7.58
C PRO A 33 10.91 5.32 6.74
N ASP A 34 11.94 5.32 5.90
CA ASP A 34 12.32 6.51 5.11
C ASP A 34 11.35 6.82 3.97
N VAL A 35 10.55 5.84 3.54
CA VAL A 35 9.66 5.97 2.37
C VAL A 35 8.18 5.81 2.69
N THR A 36 7.84 5.25 3.85
CA THR A 36 6.46 4.94 4.24
C THR A 36 5.67 6.20 4.64
N ASP A 37 4.39 6.26 4.28
CA ASP A 37 3.50 7.37 4.68
C ASP A 37 2.76 7.03 6.00
N VAL A 38 2.62 5.75 6.32
CA VAL A 38 1.94 5.24 7.53
C VAL A 38 2.79 4.18 8.24
N SER A 39 2.56 3.99 9.55
CA SER A 39 3.36 3.09 10.39
C SER A 39 3.00 1.60 10.29
N SER A 40 1.82 1.26 9.77
CA SER A 40 1.36 -0.12 9.70
C SER A 40 0.33 -0.35 8.57
N LEU A 41 0.10 -1.61 8.21
CA LEU A 41 -0.99 -1.99 7.30
C LEU A 41 -2.37 -1.61 7.88
N GLY A 42 -2.55 -1.69 9.20
CA GLY A 42 -3.77 -1.26 9.87
C GLY A 42 -4.03 0.24 9.69
N ASP A 43 -2.99 1.06 9.80
CA ASP A 43 -3.10 2.51 9.59
C ASP A 43 -3.37 2.84 8.12
N LEU A 44 -2.78 2.07 7.19
CA LEU A 44 -3.08 2.16 5.77
C LEU A 44 -4.57 1.91 5.50
N VAL A 45 -5.13 0.80 6.01
CA VAL A 45 -6.54 0.45 5.79
C VAL A 45 -7.49 1.51 6.38
N LYS A 46 -7.14 2.09 7.54
CA LYS A 46 -7.91 3.17 8.18
C LYS A 46 -7.88 4.47 7.38
N ALA A 47 -6.78 4.77 6.68
CA ALA A 47 -6.63 5.98 5.88
C ALA A 47 -7.42 5.95 4.56
N LEU A 48 -7.87 4.78 4.11
CA LEU A 48 -8.53 4.62 2.82
C LEU A 48 -10.06 4.76 2.91
N PRO A 49 -10.70 5.48 1.96
CA PRO A 49 -12.15 5.52 1.83
C PRO A 49 -12.72 4.18 1.34
N THR A 50 -14.02 3.94 1.56
CA THR A 50 -14.73 2.78 1.02
C THR A 50 -15.25 3.05 -0.40
N PRO A 51 -15.20 2.07 -1.33
CA PRO A 51 -14.56 0.77 -1.20
C PRO A 51 -13.03 0.89 -1.18
N ARG A 52 -12.38 0.16 -0.26
CA ARG A 52 -10.93 0.25 -0.06
C ARG A 52 -10.20 -0.49 -1.19
N ILE A 53 -9.24 0.17 -1.82
CA ILE A 53 -8.41 -0.40 -2.89
C ILE A 53 -6.97 -0.42 -2.40
N VAL A 54 -6.38 -1.61 -2.30
CA VAL A 54 -4.98 -1.80 -1.92
C VAL A 54 -4.23 -2.52 -3.04
N TRP A 55 -3.15 -1.91 -3.53
CA TRP A 55 -2.22 -2.52 -4.47
C TRP A 55 -0.99 -3.02 -3.72
N VAL A 56 -0.76 -4.33 -3.76
CA VAL A 56 0.43 -4.96 -3.20
C VAL A 56 1.52 -5.10 -4.27
N MET A 57 2.67 -4.46 -4.04
CA MET A 57 3.86 -4.46 -4.89
C MET A 57 5.10 -4.91 -4.09
N VAL A 58 5.06 -6.12 -3.53
CA VAL A 58 6.14 -6.74 -2.74
C VAL A 58 6.69 -7.99 -3.46
N PRO A 59 7.82 -8.57 -3.02
CA PRO A 59 8.35 -9.78 -3.62
C PRO A 59 7.35 -10.95 -3.61
N ALA A 60 7.39 -11.76 -4.66
CA ALA A 60 6.56 -12.95 -4.79
C ALA A 60 6.87 -14.00 -3.71
N GLY A 61 5.95 -14.93 -3.49
CA GLY A 61 6.07 -15.98 -2.48
C GLY A 61 5.51 -15.55 -1.12
N ASP A 62 6.19 -15.95 -0.05
CA ASP A 62 5.66 -15.85 1.33
C ASP A 62 5.36 -14.41 1.77
N ILE A 63 6.17 -13.44 1.31
CA ILE A 63 5.96 -12.02 1.64
C ILE A 63 4.59 -11.56 1.11
N THR A 64 4.29 -11.84 -0.15
CA THR A 64 2.98 -11.51 -0.72
C THR A 64 1.84 -12.22 0.02
N HIS A 65 1.99 -13.51 0.33
CA HIS A 65 0.95 -14.27 1.05
C HIS A 65 0.68 -13.70 2.45
N SER A 66 1.73 -13.32 3.18
CA SER A 66 1.61 -12.73 4.51
C SER A 66 0.85 -11.41 4.48
N VAL A 67 1.21 -10.50 3.55
CA VAL A 67 0.54 -9.20 3.40
C VAL A 67 -0.93 -9.38 3.07
N ILE A 68 -1.26 -10.27 2.14
CA ILE A 68 -2.67 -10.53 1.77
C ILE A 68 -3.46 -11.08 2.96
N LYS A 69 -2.90 -12.03 3.73
CA LYS A 69 -3.57 -12.60 4.90
C LYS A 69 -3.87 -11.53 5.96
N GLU A 70 -2.93 -10.63 6.20
CA GLU A 70 -3.11 -9.51 7.14
C GLU A 70 -4.18 -8.53 6.65
N LEU A 71 -4.13 -8.13 5.37
CA LEU A 71 -5.13 -7.24 4.78
C LEU A 71 -6.55 -7.81 4.84
N VAL A 72 -6.71 -9.12 4.61
CA VAL A 72 -8.02 -9.79 4.77
C VAL A 72 -8.55 -9.64 6.20
N GLY A 73 -7.69 -9.76 7.22
CA GLY A 73 -8.09 -9.57 8.61
C GLY A 73 -8.44 -8.13 8.98
N LEU A 74 -7.82 -7.15 8.32
CA LEU A 74 -8.02 -5.72 8.57
C LEU A 74 -9.19 -5.11 7.79
N MET A 75 -9.57 -5.72 6.66
CA MET A 75 -10.60 -5.23 5.74
C MET A 75 -11.97 -5.90 5.92
N ALA A 76 -12.08 -6.81 6.90
CA ALA A 76 -13.31 -7.49 7.28
C ALA A 76 -14.39 -6.54 7.82
#